data_AF-X1NGE1-F1
#
_entry.id   AF-X1NGE1-F1
#
_cell.length_a   1.000
_cell.length_b   1.000
_cell.length_c   1.000
_cell.angle_alpha   90.00
_cell.angle_beta   90.00
_cell.angle_gamma   90.00
#
_symmetry.space_group_name_H-M   'P 1'
#
loop_
_entity.id
_entity.type
_entity.pdbx_description
1 polymer ?
#
loop_
_entity_poly.entity_id
_entity_poly.type
_entity_poly.pdbx_seq_one_letter_code
_entity_poly.pdbx_strand_id
1 'polypeptide(L)'
;MWKKMASNNSTHLKNSLDRMFKINFKRKSDESILFVSDFTEEYMFKTITQAKFKQIKDRNLYTKKLFNLTKELYGEKFVKLCEFPSVLQSGLDAPDFVTEELKTCDIFIIPTSYSLSHTNTRVQATNVGARGATLPEFEPYMFDINGSMTADYNEIDKEIKKGISFISEINPNKSKNVHITSKRGTDLTFTIMEGERELKDDNGLYTEHGSFGNLPAGEIFTAPMEGTANGTILIEKGWSVRAKEGEDMIFEFKDGLLISLTGANDETLNLVDLNPKRNQRKILI
;
A
#
# COMPACT_ATOMS: atom_id res chain seq x y z
N MET A 1 4.93 -13.41 8.77
CA MET A 1 5.77 -14.13 7.80
C MET A 1 7.14 -13.43 7.72
N TRP A 2 7.93 -13.46 8.80
CA TRP A 2 9.11 -12.60 9.02
C TRP A 2 10.43 -13.40 8.98
N LYS A 3 10.60 -14.22 7.95
CA LYS A 3 11.63 -15.28 7.94
C LYS A 3 12.86 -15.02 7.06
N LYS A 4 12.98 -13.87 6.40
CA LYS A 4 14.22 -13.49 5.72
C LYS A 4 14.86 -12.30 6.43
N MET A 5 15.96 -12.57 7.13
CA MET A 5 16.83 -11.51 7.63
C MET A 5 17.41 -10.77 6.42
N ALA A 6 17.07 -9.49 6.27
CA ALA A 6 17.75 -8.62 5.33
C ALA A 6 19.26 -8.65 5.60
N SER A 7 20.08 -8.59 4.56
CA SER A 7 21.52 -8.49 4.72
C SER A 7 21.86 -7.31 5.65
N ASN A 8 22.70 -7.55 6.66
CA ASN A 8 23.14 -6.50 7.60
C ASN A 8 24.14 -5.53 6.97
N ASN A 9 24.28 -5.52 5.64
CA ASN A 9 25.21 -4.67 4.92
C ASN A 9 24.64 -3.24 4.79
N SER A 10 25.08 -2.36 5.69
CA SER A 10 24.66 -0.95 5.73
C SER A 10 24.94 -0.22 4.42
N THR A 11 25.99 -0.60 3.68
CA THR A 11 26.32 0.00 2.37
C THR A 11 25.23 -0.28 1.33
N HIS A 12 24.74 -1.51 1.26
CA HIS A 12 23.70 -1.87 0.27
C HIS A 12 22.39 -1.14 0.56
N LEU A 13 21.99 -1.10 1.84
CA LEU A 13 20.80 -0.41 2.27
C LEU A 13 20.90 1.10 2.00
N LYS A 14 22.06 1.71 2.24
CA LYS A 14 22.33 3.11 1.85
C LYS A 14 22.18 3.34 0.36
N ASN A 15 22.73 2.45 -0.48
CA ASN A 15 22.58 2.58 -1.93
C ASN A 15 21.13 2.47 -2.38
N SER A 16 20.35 1.58 -1.75
CA SER A 16 18.92 1.41 -2.07
C SER A 16 18.10 2.64 -1.63
N LEU A 17 18.39 3.20 -0.46
CA LEU A 17 17.81 4.47 0.00
C LEU A 17 18.19 5.63 -0.93
N ASP A 18 19.47 5.75 -1.28
CA ASP A 18 19.95 6.82 -2.16
C ASP A 18 19.30 6.74 -3.55
N ARG A 19 19.18 5.52 -4.10
CA ARG A 19 18.44 5.27 -5.33
C ARG A 19 16.98 5.67 -5.20
N MET A 20 16.31 5.28 -4.11
CA MET A 20 14.91 5.62 -3.87
C MET A 20 14.69 7.13 -3.90
N PHE A 21 15.49 7.91 -3.14
CA PHE A 21 15.36 9.37 -3.13
C PHE A 21 15.72 10.03 -4.47
N LYS A 22 16.70 9.49 -5.22
CA LYS A 22 17.09 10.03 -6.53
C LYS A 22 16.11 9.69 -7.65
N ILE A 23 15.56 8.47 -7.67
CA ILE A 23 14.74 7.97 -8.77
C ILE A 23 13.26 8.17 -8.46
N ASN A 24 12.76 7.56 -7.38
CA ASN A 24 11.34 7.59 -7.04
C ASN A 24 10.88 9.00 -6.67
N PHE A 25 11.74 9.79 -6.01
CA PHE A 25 11.34 11.13 -5.54
C PHE A 25 12.00 12.29 -6.29
N LYS A 26 13.03 12.03 -7.13
CA LYS A 26 13.89 13.06 -7.75
C LYS A 26 14.28 14.17 -6.76
N ARG A 27 14.69 13.77 -5.56
CA ARG A 27 15.01 14.69 -4.47
C ARG A 27 16.05 15.74 -4.89
N LYS A 28 15.76 17.01 -4.60
CA LYS A 28 16.69 18.14 -4.74
C LYS A 28 17.51 18.33 -3.46
N SER A 29 18.64 19.02 -3.57
CA SER A 29 19.60 19.14 -2.46
C SER A 29 19.04 19.86 -1.23
N ASP A 30 18.11 20.79 -1.44
CA ASP A 30 17.48 21.65 -0.43
C ASP A 30 16.20 21.05 0.18
N GLU A 31 15.66 19.98 -0.41
CA GLU A 31 14.41 19.36 0.05
C GLU A 31 14.59 18.57 1.35
N SER A 32 13.64 18.74 2.26
CA SER A 32 13.50 18.04 3.52
C SER A 32 12.84 16.66 3.35
N ILE A 33 13.23 15.72 4.21
CA ILE A 33 12.71 14.35 4.29
C ILE A 33 12.14 14.14 5.69
N LEU A 34 10.90 13.68 5.77
CA LEU A 34 10.26 13.25 7.02
C LEU A 34 10.01 11.74 7.00
N PHE A 35 10.59 11.04 7.98
CA PHE A 35 10.17 9.68 8.31
C PHE A 35 9.06 9.75 9.36
N VAL A 36 8.01 8.94 9.17
CA VAL A 36 6.92 8.79 10.14
C VAL A 36 6.87 7.35 10.62
N SER A 37 6.98 7.14 11.92
CA SER A 37 7.02 5.82 12.55
C SER A 37 5.98 5.71 13.65
N ASP A 38 5.39 4.53 13.83
CA ASP A 38 4.52 4.26 14.96
C ASP A 38 5.19 3.37 16.02
N PHE A 39 4.71 3.44 17.26
CA PHE A 39 5.15 2.59 18.37
C PHE A 39 3.97 2.08 19.19
N THR A 40 4.25 1.10 20.05
CA THR A 40 3.27 0.54 20.97
C THR A 40 3.31 1.22 22.34
N GLU A 41 2.15 1.35 22.95
CA GLU A 41 2.00 1.76 24.35
C GLU A 41 1.36 0.65 25.19
N GLU A 42 1.52 0.72 26.50
CA GLU A 42 1.07 -0.30 27.44
C GLU A 42 -0.42 -0.62 27.32
N TYR A 43 -1.26 0.40 27.11
CA TYR A 43 -2.70 0.21 26.98
C TYR A 43 -3.09 -0.68 25.78
N MET A 44 -2.25 -0.73 24.74
CA MET A 44 -2.50 -1.50 23.52
C MET A 44 -2.36 -3.00 23.74
N PHE A 45 -1.64 -3.45 24.78
CA PHE A 45 -1.36 -4.87 25.01
C PHE A 45 -2.60 -5.71 25.30
N LYS A 46 -3.72 -5.06 25.64
CA LYS A 46 -5.03 -5.71 25.80
C LYS A 46 -5.74 -5.97 24.47
N THR A 47 -5.35 -5.25 23.41
CA THR A 47 -6.03 -5.23 22.11
C THR A 47 -5.22 -5.96 21.04
N ILE A 48 -3.90 -5.79 21.04
CA ILE A 48 -3.03 -6.35 20.00
C ILE A 48 -2.49 -7.72 20.39
N THR A 49 -2.36 -8.61 19.40
CA THR A 49 -1.71 -9.91 19.59
C THR A 49 -0.20 -9.76 19.80
N GLN A 50 0.44 -10.78 20.36
CA GLN A 50 1.92 -10.82 20.48
C GLN A 50 2.62 -10.70 19.11
N ALA A 51 2.04 -11.31 18.07
CA ALA A 51 2.54 -11.20 16.72
C ALA A 51 2.47 -9.75 16.21
N LYS A 52 1.36 -9.05 16.46
CA LYS A 52 1.19 -7.65 16.07
C LYS A 52 2.12 -6.72 16.87
N PHE A 53 2.28 -6.94 18.18
CA PHE A 53 3.25 -6.20 19.00
C PHE A 53 4.66 -6.32 18.41
N LYS A 54 5.10 -7.54 18.08
CA LYS A 54 6.40 -7.77 17.43
C LYS A 54 6.49 -7.03 16.10
N GLN A 55 5.43 -7.08 15.29
CA GLN A 55 5.35 -6.39 13.98
C GLN A 55 5.60 -4.89 14.11
N ILE A 56 4.89 -4.22 15.03
CA ILE A 56 5.04 -2.78 15.28
C ILE A 56 6.45 -2.47 15.76
N LYS A 57 6.96 -3.26 16.71
CA LYS A 57 8.30 -3.08 17.28
C LYS A 57 9.40 -3.15 16.21
N ASP A 58 9.49 -4.23 15.42
CA ASP A 58 10.62 -4.31 14.49
C ASP A 58 10.45 -3.35 13.30
N ARG A 59 9.22 -2.96 12.96
CA ARG A 59 8.95 -1.88 12.00
C ARG A 59 9.46 -0.53 12.52
N ASN A 60 9.21 -0.20 13.79
CA ASN A 60 9.76 1.01 14.42
C ASN A 60 11.29 1.01 14.39
N LEU A 61 11.91 -0.11 14.81
CA LEU A 61 13.37 -0.26 14.80
C LEU A 61 13.95 -0.14 13.39
N TYR A 62 13.30 -0.75 12.41
CA TYR A 62 13.76 -0.68 11.03
C TYR A 62 13.61 0.74 10.45
N THR A 63 12.52 1.44 10.76
CA THR A 63 12.32 2.84 10.37
C THR A 63 13.42 3.74 10.94
N LYS A 64 13.79 3.54 12.22
CA LYS A 64 14.93 4.24 12.83
C LYS A 64 16.25 3.96 12.11
N LYS A 65 16.46 2.72 11.64
CA LYS A 65 17.61 2.37 10.81
C LYS A 65 17.60 3.13 9.49
N LEU A 66 16.46 3.17 8.77
CA LEU A 66 16.34 3.92 7.51
C LEU A 66 16.57 5.42 7.72
N PHE A 67 15.97 5.99 8.77
CA PHE A 67 16.15 7.38 9.16
C PHE A 67 17.64 7.72 9.39
N ASN A 68 18.34 6.94 10.22
CA ASN A 68 19.75 7.19 10.53
C ASN A 68 20.64 7.11 9.27
N LEU A 69 20.43 6.10 8.42
CA LEU A 69 21.21 5.96 7.18
C LEU A 69 20.90 7.10 6.19
N THR A 70 19.66 7.56 6.13
CA THR A 70 19.26 8.70 5.30
C THR A 70 19.87 10.01 5.82
N LYS A 71 19.90 10.19 7.15
CA LYS A 71 20.60 11.29 7.81
C LYS A 71 22.11 11.29 7.51
N GLU A 72 22.74 10.12 7.46
CA GLU A 72 24.14 9.99 7.05
C GLU A 72 24.35 10.34 5.56
N LEU A 73 23.39 10.01 4.68
CA LEU A 73 23.47 10.28 3.24
C LEU A 73 23.27 11.76 2.90
N TYR A 74 22.32 12.44 3.54
CA TYR A 74 21.90 13.78 3.14
C TYR A 74 22.17 14.87 4.18
N GLY A 75 22.48 14.50 5.42
CA GLY A 75 22.79 15.42 6.51
C GLY A 75 21.60 15.71 7.43
N GLU A 76 21.91 15.90 8.71
CA GLU A 76 20.95 16.05 9.80
C GLU A 76 19.91 17.15 9.60
N LYS A 77 20.31 18.27 9.00
CA LYS A 77 19.42 19.42 8.79
C LYS A 77 18.25 19.14 7.85
N PHE A 78 18.32 18.09 7.03
CA PHE A 78 17.30 17.78 6.02
C PHE A 78 16.43 16.58 6.39
N VAL A 79 16.77 15.82 7.43
CA VAL A 79 16.09 14.54 7.70
C VAL A 79 15.51 14.57 9.11
N LYS A 80 14.20 14.44 9.22
CA LYS A 80 13.45 14.40 10.49
C LYS A 80 12.77 13.05 10.69
N LEU A 81 12.50 12.72 11.95
CA LEU A 81 11.69 11.58 12.37
C LEU A 81 10.54 12.08 13.26
N CYS A 82 9.31 11.73 12.90
CA CYS A 82 8.12 11.93 13.70
C CYS A 82 7.63 10.56 14.19
N GLU A 83 7.45 10.40 15.50
CA GLU A 83 6.95 9.16 16.11
C GLU A 83 5.62 9.40 16.83
N PHE A 84 4.70 8.44 16.73
CA PHE A 84 3.40 8.52 17.39
C PHE A 84 2.88 7.13 17.83
N PRO A 85 1.95 7.05 18.81
CA PRO A 85 1.32 5.78 19.17
C PRO A 85 0.52 5.20 17.99
N SER A 86 0.66 3.91 17.74
CA SER A 86 -0.06 3.22 16.66
C SER A 86 -1.58 3.39 16.75
N VAL A 87 -2.23 3.70 15.62
CA VAL A 87 -3.69 3.92 15.52
C VAL A 87 -4.52 2.63 15.56
N LEU A 88 -3.88 1.45 15.58
CA LEU A 88 -4.51 0.13 15.69
C LEU A 88 -5.45 -0.27 14.53
N GLN A 89 -5.66 0.59 13.53
CA GLN A 89 -6.49 0.33 12.37
C GLN A 89 -6.01 1.13 11.15
N SER A 90 -5.99 0.50 9.98
CA SER A 90 -5.69 1.17 8.72
C SER A 90 -6.81 2.13 8.33
N GLY A 91 -6.47 3.29 7.79
CA GLY A 91 -7.45 4.31 7.38
C GLY A 91 -7.93 5.24 8.50
N LEU A 92 -7.43 5.09 9.73
CA LEU A 92 -7.61 6.10 10.77
C LEU A 92 -6.55 7.21 10.65
N ASP A 93 -6.99 8.45 10.89
CA ASP A 93 -6.09 9.60 10.95
C ASP A 93 -5.06 9.46 12.08
N ALA A 94 -3.84 9.92 11.81
CA ALA A 94 -2.83 10.07 12.85
C ALA A 94 -3.13 11.32 13.70
N PRO A 95 -2.54 11.45 14.91
CA PRO A 95 -2.69 12.66 15.71
C PRO A 95 -2.32 13.94 14.94
N ASP A 96 -3.00 15.05 15.23
CA ASP A 96 -2.87 16.30 14.48
C ASP A 96 -1.42 16.80 14.31
N PHE A 97 -0.57 16.59 15.31
CA PHE A 97 0.84 16.98 15.23
C PHE A 97 1.60 16.25 14.10
N VAL A 98 1.22 15.01 13.78
CA VAL A 98 1.80 14.25 12.66
C VAL A 98 1.39 14.88 11.33
N THR A 99 0.12 15.30 11.22
CA THR A 99 -0.40 16.01 10.04
C THR A 99 0.34 17.32 9.83
N GLU A 100 0.58 18.11 10.89
CA GLU A 100 1.31 19.38 10.79
C GLU A 100 2.78 19.18 10.40
N GLU A 101 3.47 18.17 10.95
CA GLU A 101 4.83 17.84 10.51
C GLU A 101 4.87 17.45 9.03
N LEU A 102 3.93 16.59 8.57
CA LEU A 102 3.84 16.18 7.17
C LEU A 102 3.61 17.36 6.21
N LYS A 103 2.80 18.35 6.62
CA LYS A 103 2.55 19.57 5.82
C LYS A 103 3.77 20.46 5.63
N THR A 104 4.79 20.31 6.48
CA THR A 104 6.00 21.14 6.46
C THR A 104 7.19 20.49 5.76
N CYS A 105 7.07 19.22 5.34
CA CYS A 105 8.14 18.50 4.66
C CYS A 105 7.94 18.50 3.14
N ASP A 106 9.04 18.31 2.40
CA ASP A 106 8.98 18.15 0.94
C ASP A 106 8.68 16.71 0.55
N ILE A 107 9.35 15.76 1.22
CA ILE A 107 9.24 14.32 0.99
C ILE A 107 8.90 13.59 2.29
N PHE A 108 7.83 12.78 2.30
CA PHE A 108 7.51 11.90 3.42
C PHE A 108 7.72 10.41 3.09
N ILE A 109 8.13 9.64 4.10
CA ILE A 109 8.24 8.18 4.07
C ILE A 109 7.52 7.62 5.29
N ILE A 110 6.43 6.89 5.08
CA ILE A 110 5.52 6.43 6.16
C ILE A 110 5.49 4.88 6.23
N PRO A 111 6.51 4.24 6.83
CA PRO A 111 6.53 2.80 7.11
C PRO A 111 5.81 2.49 8.43
N THR A 112 4.55 2.90 8.60
CA THR A 112 3.75 2.63 9.80
C THR A 112 3.11 1.24 9.77
N SER A 113 2.79 0.67 10.92
CA SER A 113 2.23 -0.69 11.03
C SER A 113 0.78 -0.83 10.56
N TYR A 114 0.07 0.29 10.43
CA TYR A 114 -1.24 0.43 9.80
C TYR A 114 -1.16 1.52 8.74
N SER A 115 -1.90 1.34 7.65
CA SER A 115 -1.83 2.25 6.50
C SER A 115 -2.43 3.61 6.82
N LEU A 116 -1.66 4.67 6.51
CA LEU A 116 -2.12 6.06 6.44
C LEU A 116 -2.37 6.51 4.99
N SER A 117 -2.46 5.60 4.02
CA SER A 117 -2.54 5.93 2.60
C SER A 117 -3.86 6.64 2.25
N HIS A 118 -4.97 6.25 2.88
CA HIS A 118 -6.31 6.80 2.61
C HIS A 118 -6.87 7.51 3.85
N THR A 119 -6.12 8.49 4.37
CA THR A 119 -6.46 9.27 5.57
C THR A 119 -6.47 10.76 5.26
N ASN A 120 -7.20 11.55 6.05
CA ASN A 120 -7.13 13.01 5.98
C ASN A 120 -5.72 13.51 6.36
N THR A 121 -5.02 12.83 7.27
CA THR A 121 -3.60 13.12 7.58
C THR A 121 -2.77 13.20 6.30
N ARG A 122 -2.81 12.17 5.45
CA ARG A 122 -2.03 12.15 4.20
C ARG A 122 -2.58 13.14 3.19
N VAL A 123 -3.90 13.19 3.00
CA VAL A 123 -4.55 14.08 2.03
C VAL A 123 -4.17 15.55 2.30
N GLN A 124 -4.22 15.99 3.55
CA GLN A 124 -3.86 17.36 3.93
C GLN A 124 -2.39 17.68 3.62
N ALA A 125 -1.47 16.75 3.85
CA ALA A 125 -0.06 16.92 3.51
C ALA A 125 0.15 17.05 1.99
N THR A 126 -0.46 16.16 1.20
CA THR A 126 -0.35 16.22 -0.26
C THR A 126 -1.01 17.46 -0.86
N ASN A 127 -2.10 17.95 -0.26
CA ASN A 127 -2.79 19.17 -0.71
C ASN A 127 -1.93 20.44 -0.60
N VAL A 128 -0.97 20.47 0.33
CA VAL A 128 -0.02 21.60 0.46
C VAL A 128 1.29 21.35 -0.29
N GLY A 129 1.39 20.26 -1.05
CA GLY A 129 2.49 19.98 -1.97
C GLY A 129 3.53 19.00 -1.46
N ALA A 130 3.43 18.48 -0.23
CA ALA A 130 4.30 17.39 0.23
C ALA A 130 4.06 16.15 -0.62
N ARG A 131 5.13 15.50 -1.07
CA ARG A 131 5.03 14.26 -1.86
C ARG A 131 5.66 13.11 -1.10
N GLY A 132 5.34 11.86 -1.42
CA GLY A 132 5.93 10.78 -0.64
C GLY A 132 5.31 9.42 -0.86
N ALA A 133 5.80 8.46 -0.08
CA ALA A 133 5.29 7.09 -0.11
C ALA A 133 4.83 6.62 1.25
N THR A 134 3.72 5.89 1.26
CA THR A 134 3.35 5.00 2.35
C THR A 134 3.91 3.62 2.09
N LEU A 135 4.34 2.94 3.16
CA LEU A 135 4.97 1.63 3.08
C LEU A 135 4.20 0.64 3.97
N PRO A 136 2.87 0.49 3.77
CA PRO A 136 2.09 -0.47 4.53
C PRO A 136 2.63 -1.87 4.23
N GLU A 137 2.68 -2.73 5.25
CA GLU A 137 3.16 -4.12 5.08
C GLU A 137 4.58 -4.27 4.51
N PHE A 138 5.36 -3.18 4.47
CA PHE A 138 6.75 -3.21 4.06
C PHE A 138 7.60 -4.17 4.90
N GLU A 139 8.47 -4.88 4.19
CA GLU A 139 9.34 -5.90 4.74
C GLU A 139 10.81 -5.56 4.50
N PRO A 140 11.69 -5.65 5.51
CA PRO A 140 13.10 -5.27 5.40
C PRO A 140 13.86 -5.83 4.19
N TYR A 141 13.51 -7.05 3.73
CA TYR A 141 14.16 -7.68 2.58
C TYR A 141 13.87 -6.94 1.26
N MET A 142 12.84 -6.10 1.19
CA MET A 142 12.51 -5.33 0.00
C MET A 142 13.58 -4.28 -0.34
N PHE A 143 14.36 -3.80 0.65
CA PHE A 143 15.56 -2.97 0.43
C PHE A 143 16.86 -3.79 0.30
N ASP A 144 16.78 -5.12 0.37
CA ASP A 144 17.95 -5.98 0.21
C ASP A 144 18.35 -6.11 -1.27
N ILE A 145 19.47 -6.78 -1.52
CA ILE A 145 19.92 -7.07 -2.89
C ILE A 145 18.87 -7.89 -3.64
N ASN A 146 18.48 -7.42 -4.83
CA ASN A 146 17.38 -7.96 -5.62
C ASN A 146 16.00 -7.85 -4.95
N GLY A 147 15.88 -7.06 -3.87
CA GLY A 147 14.60 -6.66 -3.31
C GLY A 147 13.87 -5.71 -4.25
N SER A 148 12.56 -5.60 -4.09
CA SER A 148 11.68 -4.79 -4.95
C SER A 148 12.04 -3.30 -4.98
N MET A 149 12.68 -2.76 -3.94
CA MET A 149 13.18 -1.37 -3.94
C MET A 149 14.43 -1.17 -4.80
N THR A 150 15.06 -2.24 -5.28
CA THR A 150 16.21 -2.17 -6.20
C THR A 150 15.80 -2.20 -7.68
N ALA A 151 14.50 -2.38 -7.97
CA ALA A 151 13.98 -2.39 -9.33
C ALA A 151 14.25 -1.09 -10.11
N ASP A 152 14.19 -1.16 -11.44
CA ASP A 152 14.22 0.03 -12.29
C ASP A 152 12.82 0.60 -12.47
N TYR A 153 12.50 1.59 -11.64
CA TYR A 153 11.20 2.26 -11.67
C TYR A 153 10.95 3.03 -12.96
N ASN A 154 11.99 3.42 -13.73
CA ASN A 154 11.77 3.99 -15.06
C ASN A 154 11.34 2.94 -16.07
N GLU A 155 11.86 1.71 -15.97
CA GLU A 155 11.38 0.60 -16.79
C GLU A 155 9.97 0.15 -16.36
N ILE A 156 9.68 0.14 -15.06
CA ILE A 156 8.32 -0.11 -14.54
C ILE A 156 7.33 0.92 -15.12
N ASP A 157 7.67 2.22 -15.06
CA ASP A 157 6.85 3.29 -15.63
C ASP A 157 6.62 3.10 -17.14
N LYS A 158 7.65 2.67 -17.89
CA LYS A 158 7.49 2.34 -19.32
C LYS A 158 6.53 1.16 -19.54
N GLU A 159 6.66 0.08 -18.79
CA GLU A 159 5.78 -1.09 -18.92
C GLU A 159 4.34 -0.77 -18.51
N ILE A 160 4.16 0.04 -17.46
CA ILE A 160 2.85 0.54 -17.05
C ILE A 160 2.20 1.37 -18.16
N LYS A 161 2.93 2.31 -18.77
CA LYS A 161 2.43 3.12 -19.88
C LYS A 161 2.04 2.28 -21.09
N LYS A 162 2.81 1.23 -21.41
CA LYS A 162 2.44 0.25 -22.45
C LYS A 162 1.15 -0.49 -22.08
N GLY A 163 1.01 -0.96 -20.84
CA GLY A 163 -0.17 -1.64 -20.35
C GLY A 163 -1.43 -0.78 -20.40
N ILE A 164 -1.33 0.49 -19.96
CA ILE A 164 -2.43 1.47 -20.04
C ILE A 164 -2.84 1.70 -21.50
N SER A 165 -1.86 1.88 -22.40
CA SER A 165 -2.12 2.09 -23.83
C SER A 165 -2.82 0.88 -24.44
N PHE A 166 -2.29 -0.32 -24.18
CA PHE A 166 -2.89 -1.58 -24.63
C PHE A 166 -4.33 -1.74 -24.12
N ILE A 167 -4.55 -1.53 -22.82
CA ILE A 167 -5.88 -1.63 -22.22
C ILE A 167 -6.80 -0.60 -22.88
N SER A 168 -6.38 0.64 -23.09
CA SER A 168 -7.21 1.69 -23.71
C SER A 168 -7.58 1.36 -25.16
N GLU A 169 -6.67 0.78 -25.93
CA GLU A 169 -6.89 0.46 -27.34
C GLU A 169 -7.87 -0.69 -27.57
N ILE A 170 -7.90 -1.71 -26.70
CA ILE A 170 -8.77 -2.89 -26.87
C ILE A 170 -10.27 -2.59 -26.74
N ASN A 171 -10.69 -1.35 -26.47
CA ASN A 171 -12.11 -1.00 -26.48
C ASN A 171 -12.44 0.48 -26.79
N PRO A 172 -12.77 0.80 -28.05
CA PRO A 172 -13.15 2.15 -28.45
C PRO A 172 -14.50 2.63 -27.89
N ASN A 173 -15.32 1.74 -27.32
CA ASN A 173 -16.66 2.07 -26.80
C ASN A 173 -16.67 2.38 -25.29
N LYS A 174 -15.49 2.50 -24.65
CA LYS A 174 -15.33 2.84 -23.22
C LYS A 174 -15.93 1.83 -22.22
N SER A 175 -16.46 0.68 -22.62
CA SER A 175 -17.10 -0.30 -21.69
C SER A 175 -16.58 -1.72 -21.91
N LYS A 176 -15.64 -2.19 -21.08
CA LYS A 176 -14.94 -3.49 -21.27
C LYS A 176 -15.52 -4.54 -20.34
N ASN A 177 -15.98 -5.65 -20.91
CA ASN A 177 -16.24 -6.86 -20.14
C ASN A 177 -14.92 -7.58 -19.91
N VAL A 178 -14.56 -7.76 -18.64
CA VAL A 178 -13.37 -8.47 -18.19
C VAL A 178 -13.78 -9.86 -17.74
N HIS A 179 -13.04 -10.88 -18.18
CA HIS A 179 -13.20 -12.26 -17.75
C HIS A 179 -11.87 -12.79 -17.23
N ILE A 180 -11.82 -13.08 -15.93
CA ILE A 180 -10.63 -13.61 -15.26
C ILE A 180 -10.86 -15.09 -14.98
N THR A 181 -9.99 -15.94 -15.52
CA THR A 181 -10.04 -17.39 -15.30
C THR A 181 -8.73 -17.94 -14.76
N SER A 182 -8.79 -18.94 -13.88
CA SER A 182 -7.63 -19.72 -13.47
C SER A 182 -7.97 -21.22 -13.48
N LYS A 183 -6.98 -22.08 -13.75
CA LYS A 183 -7.14 -23.54 -13.69
C LYS A 183 -7.57 -24.05 -12.31
N ARG A 184 -7.44 -23.22 -11.28
CA ARG A 184 -7.77 -23.54 -9.89
C ARG A 184 -9.20 -23.18 -9.49
N GLY A 185 -9.97 -22.54 -10.37
CA GLY A 185 -11.39 -22.26 -10.12
C GLY A 185 -11.75 -20.78 -9.95
N THR A 186 -10.82 -19.85 -10.23
CA THR A 186 -11.24 -18.46 -10.48
C THR A 186 -11.96 -18.45 -11.82
N ASP A 187 -13.18 -17.89 -11.84
CA ASP A 187 -13.99 -17.66 -13.02
C ASP A 187 -14.90 -16.47 -12.71
N LEU A 188 -14.41 -15.26 -12.99
CA LEU A 188 -15.06 -14.01 -12.62
C LEU A 188 -15.25 -13.13 -13.85
N THR A 189 -16.45 -12.62 -14.02
CA THR A 189 -16.79 -11.60 -15.02
C THR A 189 -17.21 -10.30 -14.36
N PHE A 190 -16.85 -9.16 -14.95
CA PHE A 190 -17.31 -7.83 -14.54
C PHE A 190 -17.10 -6.82 -15.67
N THR A 191 -17.64 -5.62 -15.53
CA THR A 191 -17.43 -4.53 -16.49
C THR A 191 -16.57 -3.43 -15.90
N ILE A 192 -15.67 -2.85 -16.69
CA ILE A 192 -14.99 -1.57 -16.40
C ILE A 192 -15.44 -0.53 -17.42
N MET A 193 -15.71 0.69 -16.98
CA MET A 193 -16.18 1.77 -17.85
C MET A 193 -15.24 2.98 -17.81
N GLU A 194 -14.52 3.21 -18.92
CA GLU A 194 -13.65 4.37 -19.09
C GLU A 194 -14.46 5.66 -19.13
N GLY A 195 -13.99 6.68 -18.42
CA GLY A 195 -14.70 7.96 -18.24
C GLY A 195 -15.64 7.97 -17.01
N GLU A 196 -16.04 6.81 -16.49
CA GLU A 196 -16.63 6.70 -15.15
C GLU A 196 -15.61 6.25 -14.11
N ARG A 197 -14.67 5.37 -14.51
CA ARG A 197 -13.51 4.94 -13.72
C ARG A 197 -12.28 4.97 -14.63
N GLU A 198 -11.34 5.85 -14.32
CA GLU A 198 -10.08 5.91 -15.04
C GLU A 198 -9.16 4.75 -14.62
N LEU A 199 -8.30 4.31 -15.53
CA LEU A 199 -7.14 3.49 -15.18
C LEU A 199 -6.19 4.39 -14.38
N LYS A 200 -5.77 3.91 -13.22
CA LYS A 200 -4.74 4.54 -12.40
C LYS A 200 -3.48 3.70 -12.48
N ASP A 201 -2.33 4.38 -12.42
CA ASP A 201 -1.04 3.75 -12.24
C ASP A 201 -0.55 3.92 -10.80
N ASP A 202 0.15 2.89 -10.34
CA ASP A 202 1.14 3.02 -9.27
C ASP A 202 2.50 2.64 -9.88
N ASN A 203 3.18 3.63 -10.45
CA ASN A 203 4.49 3.47 -11.08
C ASN A 203 5.67 3.70 -10.12
N GLY A 204 5.39 4.08 -8.87
CA GLY A 204 6.40 4.37 -7.86
C GLY A 204 7.24 5.64 -8.11
N LEU A 205 6.87 6.50 -9.05
CA LEU A 205 7.56 7.77 -9.33
C LEU A 205 6.73 8.95 -8.80
N TYR A 206 7.09 9.42 -7.61
CA TYR A 206 6.43 10.51 -6.90
C TYR A 206 7.30 11.77 -6.95
N THR A 207 7.43 12.33 -8.15
CA THR A 207 8.34 13.45 -8.43
C THR A 207 7.65 14.81 -8.36
N GLU A 208 6.34 14.84 -8.50
CA GLU A 208 5.54 16.06 -8.56
C GLU A 208 5.04 16.48 -7.16
N HIS A 209 4.81 17.77 -6.97
CA HIS A 209 4.20 18.28 -5.73
C HIS A 209 2.84 17.60 -5.47
N GLY A 210 2.64 17.12 -4.24
CA GLY A 210 1.42 16.43 -3.85
C GLY A 210 1.28 15.00 -4.39
N SER A 211 2.22 14.50 -5.19
CA SER A 211 2.19 13.11 -5.67
C SER A 211 2.46 12.13 -4.54
N PHE A 212 1.75 10.99 -4.54
CA PHE A 212 1.95 9.95 -3.54
C PHE A 212 1.54 8.58 -4.07
N GLY A 213 1.99 7.54 -3.38
CA GLY A 213 1.47 6.19 -3.53
C GLY A 213 2.17 5.22 -2.59
N ASN A 214 2.22 3.94 -2.94
CA ASN A 214 2.90 2.94 -2.15
C ASN A 214 4.29 2.63 -2.70
N LEU A 215 5.21 2.25 -1.83
CA LEU A 215 6.45 1.60 -2.24
C LEU A 215 6.59 0.26 -1.52
N PRO A 216 7.01 -0.81 -2.23
CA PRO A 216 7.24 -0.89 -3.68
C PRO A 216 5.96 -0.75 -4.51
N ALA A 217 6.11 -0.30 -5.75
CA ALA A 217 5.01 -0.09 -6.71
C ALA A 217 5.10 -1.05 -7.91
N GLY A 218 4.23 -0.88 -8.92
CA GLY A 218 4.30 -1.61 -10.19
C GLY A 218 2.96 -2.14 -10.69
N GLU A 219 1.86 -1.42 -10.45
CA GLU A 219 0.52 -1.88 -10.83
C GLU A 219 -0.25 -0.87 -11.70
N ILE A 220 -1.18 -1.41 -12.48
CA ILE A 220 -2.25 -0.65 -13.13
C ILE A 220 -3.54 -1.16 -12.51
N PHE A 221 -4.38 -0.26 -12.04
CA PHE A 221 -5.61 -0.64 -11.37
C PHE A 221 -6.78 0.26 -11.75
N THR A 222 -7.99 -0.29 -11.62
CA THR A 222 -9.25 0.44 -11.71
C THR A 222 -10.32 -0.31 -10.93
N ALA A 223 -11.46 0.32 -10.72
CA ALA A 223 -12.59 -0.32 -10.04
C ALA A 223 -13.57 -0.90 -11.06
N PRO A 224 -14.13 -2.09 -10.82
CA PRO A 224 -15.26 -2.59 -11.60
C PRO A 224 -16.48 -1.70 -11.39
N MET A 225 -17.37 -1.68 -12.38
CA MET A 225 -18.69 -1.07 -12.25
C MET A 225 -19.53 -1.82 -11.23
N GLU A 226 -20.18 -1.08 -10.34
CA GLU A 226 -21.05 -1.64 -9.32
C GLU A 226 -22.16 -2.49 -9.97
N GLY A 227 -22.51 -3.62 -9.34
CA GLY A 227 -23.55 -4.50 -9.85
C GLY A 227 -23.14 -5.46 -10.97
N THR A 228 -21.91 -5.35 -11.50
CA THR A 228 -21.52 -6.12 -12.70
C THR A 228 -20.74 -7.40 -12.41
N ALA A 229 -20.14 -7.52 -11.23
CA ALA A 229 -19.31 -8.67 -10.89
C ALA A 229 -20.14 -9.95 -10.65
N ASN A 230 -19.83 -11.02 -11.38
CA ASN A 230 -20.47 -12.32 -11.31
C ASN A 230 -19.45 -13.45 -11.45
N GLY A 231 -19.50 -14.43 -10.55
CA GLY A 231 -18.64 -15.60 -10.57
C GLY A 231 -17.77 -15.74 -9.31
N THR A 232 -16.61 -16.38 -9.44
CA THR A 232 -15.83 -16.86 -8.30
C THR A 232 -14.38 -16.38 -8.35
N ILE A 233 -13.85 -15.96 -7.20
CA ILE A 233 -12.41 -15.75 -6.99
C ILE A 233 -11.92 -16.78 -5.98
N LEU A 234 -10.88 -17.53 -6.36
CA LEU A 234 -10.13 -18.39 -5.43
C LEU A 234 -8.81 -17.72 -5.07
N ILE A 235 -8.57 -17.55 -3.77
CA ILE A 235 -7.30 -17.16 -3.19
C ILE A 235 -6.68 -18.41 -2.57
N GLU A 236 -5.51 -18.80 -3.06
CA GLU A 236 -4.85 -20.03 -2.61
C GLU A 236 -4.40 -19.92 -1.15
N LYS A 237 -4.42 -21.05 -0.44
CA LYS A 237 -3.89 -21.16 0.92
C LYS A 237 -2.47 -20.62 1.02
N GLY A 238 -2.22 -19.84 2.07
CA GLY A 238 -0.92 -19.21 2.32
C GLY A 238 -0.67 -17.90 1.58
N TRP A 239 -1.55 -17.47 0.65
CA TRP A 239 -1.45 -16.16 0.00
C TRP A 239 -2.08 -15.02 0.79
N SER A 240 -2.97 -15.32 1.72
CA SER A 240 -3.68 -14.31 2.51
C SER A 240 -3.63 -14.63 3.99
N VAL A 241 -3.26 -13.62 4.80
CA VAL A 241 -3.38 -13.68 6.27
C VAL A 241 -4.82 -13.72 6.75
N ARG A 242 -5.78 -13.47 5.85
CA ARG A 242 -7.23 -13.53 6.10
C ARG A 242 -7.82 -14.93 5.93
N ALA A 243 -7.07 -15.86 5.35
CA ALA A 243 -7.49 -17.24 5.22
C ALA A 243 -7.31 -18.01 6.55
N LYS A 244 -8.12 -19.05 6.74
CA LYS A 244 -7.84 -20.10 7.73
C LYS A 244 -6.56 -20.84 7.34
N GLU A 245 -5.80 -21.25 8.34
CA GLU A 245 -4.54 -21.95 8.12
C GLU A 245 -4.77 -23.22 7.30
N GLY A 246 -4.08 -23.34 6.17
CA GLY A 246 -4.16 -24.51 5.29
C GLY A 246 -5.38 -24.56 4.35
N GLU A 247 -6.26 -23.56 4.37
CA GLU A 247 -7.47 -23.51 3.52
C GLU A 247 -7.33 -22.48 2.39
N ASP A 248 -7.87 -22.82 1.21
CA ASP A 248 -8.09 -21.85 0.14
C ASP A 248 -9.30 -20.98 0.53
N MET A 249 -9.26 -19.69 0.21
CA MET A 249 -10.35 -18.76 0.46
C MET A 249 -11.11 -18.49 -0.84
N ILE A 250 -12.43 -18.72 -0.83
CA ILE A 250 -13.26 -18.66 -2.04
C ILE A 250 -14.35 -17.60 -1.84
N PHE A 251 -14.41 -16.66 -2.77
CA PHE A 251 -15.43 -15.61 -2.84
C PHE A 251 -16.37 -15.90 -4.00
N GLU A 252 -17.68 -15.84 -3.76
CA GLU A 252 -18.69 -15.94 -4.82
C GLU A 252 -19.46 -14.62 -4.92
N PHE A 253 -19.51 -14.08 -6.14
CA PHE A 253 -20.16 -12.82 -6.45
C PHE A 253 -21.37 -13.05 -7.34
N LYS A 254 -22.44 -12.31 -7.06
CA LYS A 254 -23.62 -12.20 -7.93
C LYS A 254 -24.11 -10.77 -7.93
N ASP A 255 -24.33 -10.23 -9.12
CA ASP A 255 -24.82 -8.86 -9.32
C ASP A 255 -24.01 -7.83 -8.51
N GLY A 256 -22.68 -7.97 -8.51
CA GLY A 256 -21.75 -7.10 -7.79
C GLY A 256 -21.66 -7.34 -6.28
N LEU A 257 -22.45 -8.27 -5.72
CA LEU A 257 -22.49 -8.54 -4.29
C LEU A 257 -21.76 -9.85 -3.95
N LEU A 258 -20.97 -9.82 -2.88
CA LEU A 258 -20.42 -11.04 -2.27
C LEU A 258 -21.56 -11.82 -1.59
N ILE A 259 -21.89 -12.99 -2.13
CA ILE A 259 -22.98 -13.84 -1.63
C ILE A 259 -22.48 -15.04 -0.80
N SER A 260 -21.21 -15.41 -0.95
CA SER A 260 -20.58 -16.49 -0.18
C SER A 260 -19.09 -16.20 0.00
N LEU A 261 -18.59 -16.47 1.20
CA LEU A 261 -17.17 -16.45 1.53
C LEU A 261 -16.82 -17.68 2.35
N THR A 262 -15.96 -18.54 1.83
CA THR A 262 -15.48 -19.75 2.52
C THR A 262 -13.96 -19.71 2.71
N GLY A 263 -13.44 -20.44 3.68
CA GLY A 263 -12.00 -20.49 3.98
C GLY A 263 -11.42 -19.24 4.65
N ALA A 264 -12.23 -18.22 4.94
CA ALA A 264 -11.81 -17.03 5.69
C ALA A 264 -11.76 -17.29 7.20
N ASN A 265 -10.82 -16.65 7.90
CA ASN A 265 -10.72 -16.72 9.36
C ASN A 265 -11.84 -15.90 10.05
N ASP A 266 -12.04 -16.13 11.35
CA ASP A 266 -13.17 -15.53 12.08
C ASP A 266 -13.11 -14.00 12.10
N GLU A 267 -11.90 -13.42 12.18
CA GLU A 267 -11.70 -11.97 12.09
C GLU A 267 -12.21 -11.40 10.75
N THR A 268 -11.89 -12.08 9.65
CA THR A 268 -12.29 -11.67 8.31
C THR A 268 -13.80 -11.83 8.10
N LEU A 269 -14.37 -12.95 8.57
CA LEU A 269 -15.82 -13.18 8.46
C LEU A 269 -16.62 -12.11 9.21
N ASN A 270 -16.12 -11.59 10.33
CA ASN A 270 -16.75 -10.51 11.08
C ASN A 270 -16.71 -9.15 10.37
N LEU A 271 -15.81 -8.95 9.40
CA LEU A 271 -15.72 -7.72 8.60
C LEU A 271 -16.64 -7.74 7.39
N VAL A 272 -17.12 -8.92 6.99
CA VAL A 272 -17.91 -9.09 5.76
C VAL A 272 -19.38 -9.17 6.12
N ASP A 273 -20.15 -8.16 5.72
CA ASP A 273 -21.61 -8.23 5.77
C ASP A 273 -22.12 -8.96 4.53
N LEU A 274 -22.55 -10.21 4.68
CA LEU A 274 -23.20 -10.98 3.60
C LEU A 274 -24.70 -10.64 3.48
N ASN A 275 -25.22 -9.67 4.26
CA ASN A 275 -26.61 -9.25 4.17
C ASN A 275 -26.80 -8.20 3.06
N PRO A 276 -27.42 -8.57 1.93
CA PRO A 276 -27.60 -7.66 0.79
C PRO A 276 -28.43 -6.42 1.13
N LYS A 277 -29.24 -6.43 2.19
CA LYS A 277 -30.05 -5.26 2.62
C LYS A 277 -29.24 -4.18 3.33
N ARG A 278 -28.05 -4.48 3.85
CA ARG A 278 -27.15 -3.51 4.53
C ARG A 278 -26.03 -3.00 3.61
N ASN A 279 -25.67 -3.76 2.59
CA ASN A 279 -24.63 -3.42 1.60
C ASN A 279 -25.00 -2.31 0.60
N GLN A 280 -26.16 -1.66 0.75
CA GLN A 280 -26.53 -0.47 -0.05
C GLN A 280 -25.89 0.84 0.43
N ARG A 281 -24.99 0.80 1.41
CA ARG A 281 -24.15 1.97 1.72
C ARG A 281 -23.21 2.18 0.55
N LYS A 282 -23.54 3.15 -0.32
CA LYS A 282 -22.67 3.67 -1.37
C LYS A 282 -21.26 3.86 -0.78
N ILE A 283 -20.32 3.02 -1.18
CA ILE A 283 -18.90 3.33 -1.04
C ILE A 283 -18.65 4.39 -2.12
N LEU A 284 -18.83 5.66 -1.73
CA LEU A 284 -18.33 6.78 -2.50
C LEU A 284 -16.80 6.69 -2.38
N ILE A 285 -16.15 6.24 -3.45
CA ILE A 285 -14.71 6.44 -3.66
C ILE A 285 -14.51 7.89 -4.11
#